data_AF-A0A969FP66-F1
#
_entry.id   AF-A0A969FP66-F1
#
_cell.length_a   1.000
_cell.length_b   1.000
_cell.length_c   1.000
_cell.angle_alpha   90.00
_cell.angle_beta   90.00
_cell.angle_gamma   90.00
#
_symmetry.space_group_name_H-M   'P 1'
#
loop_
_entity.id
_entity.type
_entity.pdbx_description
1 polymer ?
#
loop_
_entity_poly.entity_id
_entity_poly.type
_entity_poly.pdbx_seq_one_letter_code
_entity_poly.pdbx_strand_id
1 'polypeptide(L)'
;MAKLSDLMAASKATLSASADKGGLPFSEVFCTFEPKECRPEAFDTSFVLTLRELSAGKELEALRAAKGDPLIAGFMQAKVSIYGFNGERIKREELEWLWEALGARGRQKVLSAFAILMGSDEKSDNGADVSRVEDAEGKDE
;
A
#
# COMPACT_ATOMS: atom_id res chain seq x y z
N MET A 1 8.42 15.45 -25.95
CA MET A 1 9.13 14.94 -24.76
C MET A 1 8.20 15.09 -23.57
N ALA A 2 7.58 14.00 -23.12
CA ALA A 2 6.70 14.04 -21.94
C ALA A 2 7.55 14.15 -20.67
N LYS A 3 7.21 15.08 -19.78
CA LYS A 3 7.95 15.35 -18.55
C LYS A 3 7.67 14.25 -17.52
N LEU A 4 8.71 13.76 -16.86
CA LEU A 4 8.65 12.76 -15.77
C LEU A 4 7.69 13.15 -14.62
N SER A 5 7.36 14.44 -14.49
CA SER A 5 6.39 14.96 -13.52
C SER A 5 4.94 14.54 -13.82
N ASP A 6 4.57 14.28 -15.07
CA ASP A 6 3.21 13.84 -15.43
C ASP A 6 2.96 12.36 -15.12
N LEU A 7 4.01 11.56 -14.86
CA LEU A 7 3.88 10.14 -14.52
C LEU A 7 3.47 9.90 -13.06
N MET A 8 3.60 10.91 -12.19
CA MET A 8 3.26 10.82 -10.76
C MET A 8 1.78 11.14 -10.49
N ALA A 9 0.99 11.53 -11.51
CA ALA A 9 -0.38 12.01 -11.34
C ALA A 9 -1.47 10.93 -11.31
N ALA A 10 -1.14 9.64 -11.45
CA ALA A 10 -2.16 8.60 -11.69
C ALA A 10 -2.20 7.44 -10.65
N SER A 11 -1.80 7.70 -9.41
CA SER A 11 -2.05 6.78 -8.29
C SER A 11 -2.62 7.55 -7.10
N LYS A 12 -3.94 7.81 -7.13
CA LYS A 12 -4.67 8.15 -5.90
C LYS A 12 -4.79 6.87 -5.09
N ALA A 13 -3.84 6.66 -4.19
CA ALA A 13 -3.95 5.67 -3.13
C ALA A 13 -4.63 6.36 -1.94
N THR A 14 -5.81 5.90 -1.54
CA THR A 14 -6.53 6.46 -0.38
C THR A 14 -6.34 5.51 0.80
N LEU A 15 -5.92 6.03 1.96
CA LEU A 15 -5.79 5.26 3.20
C LEU A 15 -7.13 5.30 3.96
N SER A 16 -7.56 4.17 4.51
CA SER A 16 -8.65 4.11 5.50
C SER A 16 -8.30 3.12 6.60
N ALA A 17 -8.62 3.47 7.84
CA ALA A 17 -8.66 2.51 8.94
C ALA A 17 -10.05 1.86 8.96
N SER A 18 -10.11 0.52 8.93
CA SER A 18 -11.37 -0.23 9.00
C SER A 18 -11.32 -1.17 10.20
N ALA A 19 -12.35 -1.12 11.05
CA ALA A 19 -12.49 -1.98 12.22
C ALA A 19 -13.47 -3.11 11.91
N ASP A 20 -12.98 -4.34 11.89
CA ASP A 20 -13.84 -5.53 11.86
C ASP A 20 -14.46 -5.73 13.26
N LYS A 21 -15.71 -6.21 13.34
CA LYS A 21 -16.47 -6.34 14.60
C LYS A 21 -15.71 -7.24 15.59
N GLY A 22 -14.90 -6.64 16.47
CA GLY A 22 -14.14 -7.30 17.54
C GLY A 22 -12.63 -7.43 17.32
N GLY A 23 -12.07 -6.86 16.24
CA GLY A 23 -10.64 -6.91 15.94
C GLY A 23 -9.95 -5.55 16.04
N LEU A 24 -8.66 -5.56 16.37
CA LEU A 24 -7.76 -4.40 16.28
C LEU A 24 -7.93 -3.70 14.90
N PRO A 25 -7.80 -2.36 14.84
CA PRO A 25 -7.91 -1.64 13.58
C PRO A 25 -6.85 -2.14 12.61
N PHE A 26 -7.26 -2.50 11.39
CA PHE A 26 -6.32 -2.80 10.31
C PHE A 26 -6.21 -1.59 9.40
N SER A 27 -4.99 -1.31 8.95
CA SER A 27 -4.75 -0.31 7.92
C SER A 27 -5.13 -0.86 6.55
N GLU A 28 -5.84 -0.07 5.75
CA GLU A 28 -6.18 -0.39 4.37
C GLU A 28 -5.75 0.74 3.43
N VAL A 29 -5.29 0.36 2.24
CA VAL A 29 -5.00 1.26 1.11
C VAL A 29 -5.84 0.85 -0.08
N PHE A 30 -6.56 1.81 -0.66
CA PHE A 30 -7.31 1.65 -1.89
C PHE A 30 -6.52 2.20 -3.05
N CYS A 31 -6.30 1.42 -4.09
CA CYS A 31 -5.58 1.85 -5.28
C CYS A 31 -6.40 1.61 -6.54
N THR A 32 -6.62 2.68 -7.30
CA THR A 32 -7.34 2.63 -8.58
C THR A 32 -6.41 2.22 -9.71
N PHE A 33 -6.84 1.28 -10.54
CA PHE A 33 -6.14 0.79 -11.72
C PHE A 33 -6.89 1.15 -12.99
N GLU A 34 -6.14 1.59 -13.98
CA GLU A 34 -6.60 1.74 -15.35
C GLU A 34 -6.29 0.45 -16.14
N PRO A 35 -7.15 -0.02 -17.05
CA PRO A 35 -6.91 -1.22 -17.85
C PRO A 35 -5.54 -1.29 -18.53
N LYS A 36 -5.05 -0.14 -19.02
CA LYS A 36 -3.74 0.02 -19.67
C LYS A 36 -2.53 -0.29 -18.78
N GLU A 37 -2.72 -0.35 -17.46
CA GLU A 37 -1.67 -0.68 -16.49
C GLU A 37 -1.53 -2.20 -16.31
N CYS A 38 -2.50 -2.96 -16.80
CA CYS A 38 -2.58 -4.41 -16.69
C CYS A 38 -2.12 -5.09 -17.98
N ARG A 39 -2.16 -6.44 -18.01
CA ARG A 39 -2.00 -7.15 -19.29
C ARG A 39 -3.09 -6.72 -20.28
N PRO A 40 -2.79 -6.66 -21.60
CA PRO A 40 -3.80 -6.38 -22.61
C PRO A 40 -4.99 -7.32 -22.47
N GLU A 41 -6.20 -6.78 -22.64
CA GLU A 41 -7.48 -7.54 -22.62
C GLU A 41 -7.80 -8.25 -21.29
N ALA A 42 -7.04 -7.99 -20.22
CA ALA A 42 -7.31 -8.58 -18.92
C ALA A 42 -8.47 -7.90 -18.18
N PHE A 43 -8.67 -6.59 -18.43
CA PHE A 43 -9.73 -5.78 -17.83
C PHE A 43 -10.28 -4.81 -18.87
N ASP A 44 -11.60 -4.61 -18.87
CA ASP A 44 -12.27 -3.68 -19.79
C ASP A 44 -12.50 -2.29 -19.18
N THR A 45 -12.52 -2.21 -17.84
CA THR A 45 -12.84 -0.98 -17.09
C THR A 45 -11.86 -0.76 -15.94
N SER A 46 -11.76 0.49 -15.50
CA SER A 46 -10.98 0.82 -14.30
C SER A 46 -11.60 0.16 -13.07
N PHE A 47 -10.73 -0.28 -12.16
CA PHE A 47 -11.12 -1.01 -10.95
C PHE A 47 -10.33 -0.53 -9.74
N VAL A 48 -10.77 -0.91 -8.54
CA VAL A 48 -10.09 -0.58 -7.28
C VAL A 48 -9.64 -1.86 -6.61
N LEU A 49 -8.36 -1.92 -6.24
CA LEU A 49 -7.86 -2.92 -5.31
C LEU A 49 -7.78 -2.35 -3.91
N THR A 50 -8.22 -3.14 -2.94
CA THR A 50 -8.00 -2.87 -1.52
C THR A 50 -6.84 -3.75 -1.05
N LEU A 51 -5.77 -3.11 -0.59
CA LEU A 51 -4.68 -3.75 0.14
C LEU A 51 -4.95 -3.59 1.63
N ARG A 52 -4.69 -4.64 2.39
CA ARG A 52 -4.83 -4.66 3.85
C ARG A 52 -3.52 -5.11 4.47
N GLU A 53 -3.24 -4.57 5.65
CA GLU A 53 -2.12 -5.00 6.48
C GLU A 53 -2.15 -6.52 6.70
N LEU A 54 -0.97 -7.12 6.68
CA LEU A 54 -0.83 -8.56 6.83
C LEU A 54 -0.91 -8.94 8.31
N SER A 55 -1.68 -9.97 8.63
CA SER A 55 -1.52 -10.61 9.92
C SER A 55 -0.19 -11.35 9.97
N ALA A 56 0.36 -11.51 11.18
CA ALA A 56 1.62 -12.26 11.38
C ALA A 56 1.60 -13.66 10.73
N GLY A 57 0.45 -14.33 10.70
CA GLY A 57 0.30 -15.62 10.02
C GLY A 57 0.48 -15.53 8.50
N LYS A 58 -0.01 -14.45 7.87
CA LYS A 58 0.11 -14.21 6.43
C LYS A 58 1.51 -13.75 6.03
N GLU A 59 2.15 -12.94 6.86
CA GLU A 59 3.56 -12.58 6.66
C GLU A 59 4.45 -13.82 6.68
N LEU A 60 4.24 -14.71 7.66
CA LEU A 60 5.03 -15.91 7.83
C LEU A 60 4.78 -16.93 6.69
N GLU A 61 3.54 -17.01 6.18
CA GLU A 61 3.20 -17.76 4.98
C GLU A 61 3.96 -17.23 3.74
N ALA A 62 3.97 -15.90 3.54
CA ALA A 62 4.69 -15.26 2.44
C ALA A 62 6.21 -15.46 2.52
N LEU A 63 6.80 -15.32 3.71
CA LEU A 63 8.23 -15.55 3.94
C LEU A 63 8.64 -17.00 3.66
N ARG A 64 7.82 -17.97 4.08
CA ARG A 64 8.06 -19.39 3.76
C ARG A 64 8.01 -19.66 2.26
N ALA A 65 7.04 -19.06 1.56
CA ALA A 65 6.91 -19.20 0.11
C ALA A 65 8.13 -18.62 -0.64
N ALA A 66 8.75 -17.57 -0.08
CA ALA A 66 9.93 -16.92 -0.65
C ALA A 66 11.25 -17.69 -0.47
N LYS A 67 11.27 -18.75 0.36
CA LYS A 67 12.46 -19.60 0.58
C LYS A 67 13.75 -18.82 0.92
N GLY A 68 13.60 -17.70 1.63
CA GLY A 68 14.72 -16.86 2.06
C GLY A 68 15.18 -15.80 1.05
N ASP A 69 14.57 -15.70 -0.13
CA ASP A 69 14.84 -14.61 -1.07
C ASP A 69 14.07 -13.35 -0.66
N PRO A 70 14.75 -12.23 -0.33
CA PRO A 70 14.10 -11.02 0.16
C PRO A 70 13.29 -10.30 -0.92
N LEU A 71 13.68 -10.40 -2.19
CA LEU A 71 12.90 -9.80 -3.28
C LEU A 71 11.61 -10.58 -3.47
N ILE A 72 11.70 -11.91 -3.51
CA ILE A 72 10.50 -12.77 -3.61
C ILE A 72 9.61 -12.58 -2.39
N ALA A 73 10.17 -12.40 -1.19
CA ALA A 73 9.41 -12.11 0.02
C ALA A 73 8.57 -10.84 -0.13
N GLY A 74 9.16 -9.74 -0.58
CA GLY A 74 8.43 -8.49 -0.82
C GLY A 74 7.30 -8.65 -1.84
N PHE A 75 7.55 -9.38 -2.93
CA PHE A 75 6.50 -9.70 -3.93
C PHE A 75 5.37 -10.55 -3.34
N MET A 76 5.71 -11.58 -2.56
CA MET A 76 4.73 -12.47 -1.95
C MET A 76 3.88 -11.72 -0.93
N GLN A 77 4.50 -10.90 -0.08
CA GLN A 77 3.80 -10.06 0.91
C GLN A 77 2.84 -9.08 0.22
N ALA A 78 3.30 -8.35 -0.79
CA ALA A 78 2.45 -7.43 -1.54
C ALA A 78 1.28 -8.16 -2.21
N LYS A 79 1.52 -9.36 -2.79
CA LYS A 79 0.45 -10.18 -3.36
C LYS A 79 -0.58 -10.59 -2.32
N VAL A 80 -0.15 -11.15 -1.18
CA VAL A 80 -1.08 -11.61 -0.15
C VAL A 80 -1.76 -10.47 0.62
N SER A 81 -1.28 -9.23 0.45
CA SER A 81 -1.93 -8.03 1.01
C SER A 81 -3.18 -7.61 0.23
N ILE A 82 -3.36 -8.08 -1.01
CA ILE A 82 -4.55 -7.81 -1.80
C ILE A 82 -5.75 -8.50 -1.12
N TYR A 83 -6.60 -7.68 -0.52
CA TYR A 83 -7.76 -8.11 0.27
C TYR A 83 -9.05 -8.06 -0.55
N GLY A 84 -9.21 -7.04 -1.40
CA GLY A 84 -10.46 -6.82 -2.12
C GLY A 84 -10.31 -6.27 -3.54
N PHE A 85 -11.34 -6.51 -4.34
CA PHE A 85 -11.53 -6.07 -5.72
C PHE A 85 -12.89 -5.37 -5.81
N ASN A 86 -12.91 -4.10 -6.19
CA ASN A 86 -14.13 -3.28 -6.29
C ASN A 86 -15.02 -3.31 -5.03
N GLY A 87 -14.39 -3.35 -3.85
CA GLY A 87 -15.09 -3.38 -2.55
C GLY A 87 -15.51 -4.77 -2.09
N GLU A 88 -15.33 -5.81 -2.91
CA GLU A 88 -15.62 -7.20 -2.54
C GLU A 88 -14.35 -7.93 -2.12
N ARG A 89 -14.47 -8.86 -1.17
CA ARG A 89 -13.34 -9.65 -0.70
C ARG A 89 -12.94 -10.69 -1.75
N ILE A 90 -11.66 -10.72 -2.08
CA ILE A 90 -11.09 -11.68 -3.04
C ILE A 90 -10.90 -13.04 -2.37
N LYS A 91 -11.23 -14.11 -3.09
CA LYS A 91 -10.90 -15.49 -2.71
C LYS A 91 -9.48 -15.84 -3.11
N ARG A 92 -8.89 -16.84 -2.42
CA ARG A 92 -7.52 -17.30 -2.69
C ARG A 92 -7.30 -17.71 -4.16
N GLU A 93 -8.29 -18.36 -4.77
CA GLU A 93 -8.21 -18.85 -6.16
C GLU A 93 -8.22 -17.68 -7.17
N GLU A 94 -8.99 -16.64 -6.88
CA GLU A 94 -9.09 -15.42 -7.69
C GLU A 94 -7.81 -14.57 -7.61
N LEU A 95 -7.10 -14.64 -6.48
CA LEU A 95 -5.87 -13.88 -6.25
C LEU A 95 -4.75 -14.26 -7.24
N GLU A 96 -4.61 -15.54 -7.57
CA GLU A 96 -3.59 -16.00 -8.52
C GLU A 96 -3.88 -15.46 -9.92
N TRP A 97 -5.12 -15.58 -10.37
CA TRP A 97 -5.56 -15.03 -11.66
C TRP A 97 -5.37 -13.51 -11.71
N LEU A 98 -5.81 -12.79 -10.67
CA LEU A 98 -5.68 -11.33 -10.58
C LEU A 98 -4.21 -10.91 -10.64
N TRP A 99 -3.34 -11.58 -9.89
CA TRP A 99 -1.91 -11.29 -9.89
C TRP A 99 -1.29 -11.49 -11.28
N GLU A 100 -1.71 -12.51 -12.02
CA GLU A 100 -1.32 -12.72 -13.42
C GLU A 100 -1.87 -11.65 -14.36
N ALA A 101 -3.15 -11.30 -14.22
CA ALA A 101 -3.84 -10.28 -15.01
C ALA A 101 -3.22 -8.89 -14.87
N LEU A 102 -2.72 -8.52 -13.68
CA LEU A 102 -2.05 -7.24 -13.45
C LEU A 102 -0.76 -7.05 -14.26
N GLY A 103 -0.07 -8.13 -14.63
CA GLY A 103 1.21 -8.04 -15.33
C GLY A 103 2.28 -7.26 -14.56
N ALA A 104 3.40 -6.94 -15.22
CA ALA A 104 4.55 -6.32 -14.54
C ALA A 104 4.23 -4.93 -13.97
N ARG A 105 3.55 -4.07 -14.75
CA ARG A 105 3.21 -2.70 -14.35
C ARG A 105 2.19 -2.67 -13.21
N GLY A 106 1.11 -3.43 -13.33
CA GLY A 106 0.10 -3.52 -12.28
C GLY A 106 0.70 -4.04 -10.96
N ARG A 107 1.55 -5.07 -11.01
CA ARG A 107 2.26 -5.59 -9.82
C ARG A 107 3.18 -4.56 -9.19
N GLN A 108 3.88 -3.76 -9.98
CA GLN A 108 4.74 -2.68 -9.46
C GLN A 108 3.92 -1.61 -8.73
N LYS A 109 2.72 -1.30 -9.21
CA LYS A 109 1.79 -0.39 -8.55
C LYS A 109 1.26 -0.98 -7.24
N VAL A 110 0.94 -2.28 -7.20
CA VAL A 110 0.60 -2.97 -5.94
C VAL A 110 1.76 -2.92 -4.95
N LEU A 111 2.99 -3.20 -5.37
CA LEU A 111 4.18 -3.09 -4.51
C LEU A 111 4.35 -1.68 -3.92
N SER A 112 4.11 -0.65 -4.74
CA SER A 112 4.20 0.75 -4.30
C SER A 112 3.11 1.08 -3.27
N ALA A 113 1.89 0.62 -3.49
CA ALA A 113 0.78 0.79 -2.55
C ALA A 113 1.02 -0.01 -1.25
N PHE A 114 1.62 -1.20 -1.34
CA PHE A 114 2.01 -2.00 -0.19
C PHE A 114 3.11 -1.32 0.64
N ALA A 115 4.10 -0.70 0.00
CA ALA A 115 5.12 0.06 0.71
C ALA A 115 4.53 1.25 1.49
N ILE A 116 3.52 1.94 0.94
CA ILE A 116 2.79 3.01 1.64
C ILE A 116 2.05 2.43 2.85
N LEU A 117 1.39 1.30 2.68
CA LEU A 117 0.67 0.61 3.75
C LEU A 117 1.62 0.25 4.91
N MET A 118 2.80 -0.31 4.62
CA MET A 118 3.80 -0.67 5.63
C MET A 118 4.53 0.53 6.25
N GLY A 119 4.71 1.62 5.50
CA GLY A 119 5.36 2.84 5.99
C GLY A 119 4.46 3.76 6.80
N SER A 120 3.18 3.39 7.00
CA SER A 120 2.20 4.25 7.67
C SER A 120 2.32 4.26 9.21
N ASP A 121 3.17 3.41 9.80
CA ASP A 121 3.47 3.42 11.25
C ASP A 121 4.38 4.61 11.68
N GLU A 122 5.05 5.31 10.76
CA GLU A 122 5.98 6.41 11.09
C GLU A 122 5.33 7.80 11.22
N LYS A 123 3.99 7.90 11.29
CA LYS A 123 3.29 9.17 11.54
C LYS A 123 2.30 9.08 12.68
N SER A 124 2.81 8.74 13.86
CA SER A 124 2.10 8.95 15.12
C SER A 124 3.07 9.36 16.23
N ASP A 125 3.71 10.53 16.07
CA ASP A 125 3.95 11.52 17.13
C ASP A 125 4.67 12.75 16.54
N ASN A 126 3.93 13.81 16.24
CA ASN A 126 4.49 15.14 16.10
C ASN A 126 3.61 16.08 16.93
N GLY A 127 3.69 15.89 18.25
CA GLY A 127 3.04 16.70 19.26
C GLY A 127 3.95 17.08 20.43
N ALA A 128 5.28 17.09 20.23
CA ALA A 128 6.19 17.75 21.17
C ALA A 128 6.44 19.18 20.67
N ASP A 129 5.58 20.07 21.16
CA ASP A 129 5.69 21.51 21.17
C ASP A 129 7.13 21.95 21.49
N VAL A 130 7.91 22.33 20.47
CA VAL A 130 9.15 23.10 20.66
C VAL A 130 8.75 24.57 20.66
N SER A 131 8.13 25.00 21.76
CA SER A 131 8.08 26.42 22.11
C SER A 131 9.50 26.87 22.47
N ARG A 132 10.20 27.29 21.43
CA ARG A 132 11.38 28.14 21.41
C ARG A 132 11.15 29.35 22.32
N VAL A 133 11.78 29.37 23.49
CA VAL A 133 11.94 30.58 24.30
C VAL A 133 13.29 31.18 23.91
N GLU A 134 13.28 32.05 22.90
CA GLU A 134 14.34 33.04 22.70
C GLU A 134 14.05 34.22 23.62
N ASP A 135 14.67 34.25 24.79
CA ASP A 135 14.84 35.49 25.56
C ASP A 135 16.32 35.87 25.51
N ALA A 136 16.63 36.75 24.57
CA ALA A 136 17.90 37.46 24.51
C ALA A 136 17.62 38.95 24.34
N GLU A 137 17.53 39.68 25.45
CA GLU A 137 17.94 41.09 25.50
C GLU A 137 18.58 41.36 26.87
N GLY A 138 19.87 41.72 26.82
CA GLY A 138 20.59 42.29 27.96
C GLY A 138 20.49 43.82 27.97
N LYS A 139 21.24 44.41 28.91
CA LYS A 139 21.46 45.85 29.22
C LYS A 139 20.55 46.39 30.33
N ASP A 140 20.99 47.20 31.28
CA ASP A 140 22.28 47.80 31.66
C ASP A 140 22.05 48.30 33.11
N GLU A 141 22.99 48.11 34.04
CA GLU A 141 23.39 49.12 35.06
C GLU A 141 24.61 48.64 35.87
#